data_AF-A0A1B7WLL5-F1
#
_entry.id   AF-A0A1B7WLL5-F1
#
_cell.length_a   1.000
_cell.length_b   1.000
_cell.length_c   1.000
_cell.angle_alpha   90.00
_cell.angle_beta   90.00
_cell.angle_gamma   90.00
#
_symmetry.space_group_name_H-M   'P 1'
#
loop_
_entity.id
_entity.type
_entity.pdbx_description
1 polymer ?
#
loop_
_entity_poly.entity_id
_entity_poly.type
_entity_poly.pdbx_seq_one_letter_code
_entity_poly.pdbx_strand_id
1 'polypeptide(L)'
;MNTKTKIDCPVCGYQGIDGHICPSCHTDISLIRSLEELPQQPKSWTREIAILMLVIGITIGAGGSFFSLQTALYTATIPNGTPKVTSSPNPSPQIITTTPKKPPILATYNVKSGDTLSGIAEKLCSKPTDWQLIVAVNPELQKRENKLDINQVLKIPSSCKGKTP
;
A
#
# COMPACT_ATOMS: atom_id res chain seq x y z
N MET A 1 35.83 7.60 -19.26
CA MET A 1 36.82 8.56 -18.72
C MET A 1 36.31 8.97 -17.35
N ASN A 2 36.79 8.36 -16.26
CA ASN A 2 36.35 8.71 -14.91
C ASN A 2 37.02 10.02 -14.51
N THR A 3 36.39 11.15 -14.83
CA THR A 3 36.78 12.44 -14.28
C THR A 3 36.43 12.41 -12.79
N LYS A 4 37.43 12.14 -11.95
CA LYS A 4 37.31 12.21 -10.49
C LYS A 4 36.95 13.65 -10.13
N THR A 5 35.67 13.91 -9.88
CA THR A 5 35.19 15.23 -9.45
C THR A 5 35.85 15.58 -8.13
N LYS A 6 36.40 16.81 -8.08
CA LYS A 6 37.00 17.40 -6.89
C LYS A 6 35.90 18.04 -6.06
N ILE A 7 35.88 17.79 -4.75
CA ILE A 7 34.84 18.25 -3.84
C ILE A 7 35.46 19.16 -2.78
N ASP A 8 34.74 20.19 -2.36
CA ASP A 8 35.17 21.11 -1.32
C ASP A 8 34.68 20.63 0.06
N CYS A 9 35.53 20.75 1.09
CA CYS A 9 35.21 20.32 2.44
C CYS A 9 34.28 21.31 3.14
N PRO A 10 33.09 20.89 3.60
CA PRO A 10 32.17 21.78 4.32
C PRO A 10 32.60 22.09 5.75
N VAL A 11 33.51 21.30 6.34
CA VAL A 11 33.93 21.45 7.75
C VAL A 11 35.00 22.52 7.90
N CYS A 12 36.03 22.50 7.06
CA CYS A 12 37.17 23.41 7.15
C CYS A 12 37.34 24.33 5.93
N GLY A 13 36.49 24.20 4.90
CA GLY A 13 36.61 24.97 3.67
C GLY A 13 37.75 24.54 2.75
N TYR A 14 38.45 23.44 3.05
CA TYR A 14 39.53 22.93 2.23
C TYR A 14 39.02 22.49 0.86
N GLN A 15 39.54 23.10 -0.21
CA GLN A 15 39.04 22.88 -1.57
C GLN A 15 39.74 21.76 -2.30
N GLY A 16 39.07 21.20 -3.30
CA GLY A 16 39.74 20.40 -4.32
C GLY A 16 40.15 19.00 -3.88
N ILE A 17 39.39 18.37 -2.98
CA ILE A 17 39.71 17.05 -2.42
C ILE A 17 39.41 15.97 -3.46
N ASP A 18 40.39 15.11 -3.69
CA ASP A 18 40.27 13.93 -4.54
C ASP A 18 40.06 12.66 -3.70
N GLY A 19 40.57 12.59 -2.48
CA GLY A 19 40.39 11.45 -1.57
C GLY A 19 39.00 11.36 -0.92
N HIS A 20 38.83 10.33 -0.08
CA HIS A 20 37.66 10.17 0.78
C HIS A 20 37.78 10.90 2.12
N ILE A 21 39.00 11.33 2.48
CA ILE A 21 39.32 11.97 3.75
C ILE A 21 39.94 13.33 3.45
N CYS A 22 39.45 14.37 4.12
CA CYS A 22 40.01 15.71 4.01
C CYS A 22 41.41 15.77 4.65
N PRO A 23 42.45 16.28 3.98
CA PRO A 23 43.81 16.36 4.53
C PRO A 23 43.98 17.45 5.60
N SER A 24 43.05 18.41 5.69
CA SER A 24 43.14 19.52 6.65
C SER A 24 42.46 19.21 7.98
N CYS A 25 41.28 18.60 7.96
CA CYS A 25 40.49 18.33 9.17
C CYS A 25 40.18 16.84 9.40
N HIS A 26 40.72 15.95 8.57
CA HIS A 26 40.50 14.49 8.63
C HIS A 26 39.03 14.06 8.63
N THR A 27 38.13 14.90 8.13
CA THR A 27 36.72 14.56 7.97
C THR A 27 36.54 13.59 6.80
N ASP A 28 35.75 12.54 7.02
CA ASP A 28 35.31 11.60 5.98
C ASP A 28 34.21 12.24 5.11
N ILE A 29 34.50 12.38 3.81
CA ILE A 29 33.60 12.95 2.80
C ILE A 29 33.05 11.88 1.84
N SER A 30 33.20 10.59 2.15
CA SER A 30 32.76 9.47 1.30
C SER A 30 31.27 9.56 0.95
N LEU A 31 30.45 9.92 1.94
CA LEU A 31 29.00 10.09 1.76
C LEU A 31 28.66 11.16 0.72
N ILE A 32 29.34 12.31 0.78
CA ILE A 32 29.13 13.42 -0.15
C ILE A 32 29.55 13.00 -1.57
N ARG A 33 30.65 12.25 -1.68
CA ARG A 33 31.11 11.70 -2.95
C ARG A 33 30.12 10.69 -3.56
N SER A 34 29.54 9.81 -2.75
CA SER A 34 28.51 8.88 -3.22
C SER A 34 27.24 9.57 -3.70
N LEU A 35 26.90 10.73 -3.12
CA LEU A 35 25.78 11.55 -3.59
C LEU A 35 26.11 12.27 -4.90
N GLU A 36 27.34 12.74 -5.10
CA GLU A 36 27.77 13.37 -6.37
C GLU A 36 27.95 12.34 -7.51
N GLU A 37 28.35 11.10 -7.18
CA GLU A 37 28.42 9.98 -8.12
C GLU A 37 27.05 9.38 -8.45
N LEU A 38 25.95 9.95 -7.94
CA LEU A 38 24.62 9.64 -8.45
C LEU A 38 24.63 9.86 -9.96
N PRO A 39 24.21 8.86 -10.76
CA PRO A 39 24.24 8.96 -12.21
C PRO A 39 23.44 10.19 -12.63
N GLN A 40 24.15 11.21 -13.13
CA GLN A 40 23.50 12.38 -13.69
C GLN A 40 22.52 11.88 -14.76
N GLN A 41 21.23 12.10 -14.50
CA GLN A 41 20.13 11.72 -15.38
C GLN A 41 20.48 12.15 -16.81
N PRO A 42 20.59 11.23 -17.77
CA PRO A 42 20.96 11.60 -19.13
C PRO A 42 19.89 12.54 -19.68
N LYS A 43 20.30 13.79 -19.96
CA LYS A 43 19.47 14.89 -20.48
C LYS A 43 18.67 14.54 -21.76
N SER A 44 19.01 13.43 -22.41
CA SER A 44 18.35 12.89 -23.61
C SER A 44 17.07 12.06 -23.31
N TRP A 45 16.98 11.46 -22.12
CA TRP A 45 15.92 10.48 -21.81
C TRP A 45 14.53 11.11 -21.72
N THR A 46 14.44 12.39 -21.35
CA THR A 46 13.15 13.10 -21.21
C THR A 46 12.41 13.26 -22.54
N ARG A 47 13.13 13.39 -23.66
CA ARG A 47 12.51 13.54 -24.99
C ARG A 47 11.93 12.23 -25.48
N GLU A 48 12.67 11.13 -25.35
CA GLU A 48 12.21 9.79 -25.73
C GLU A 48 11.01 9.34 -24.88
N ILE A 49 11.04 9.58 -23.55
CA ILE A 49 9.89 9.30 -22.68
C ILE A 49 8.68 10.16 -23.08
N ALA A 50 8.88 11.46 -23.35
CA ALA A 50 7.79 12.35 -23.74
C ALA A 50 7.13 11.91 -25.06
N ILE A 51 7.92 11.47 -26.04
CA ILE A 51 7.41 10.94 -27.32
C ILE A 51 6.64 9.64 -27.07
N LEU A 52 7.17 8.72 -26.26
CA LEU A 52 6.50 7.47 -25.91
C LEU A 52 5.14 7.72 -25.22
N MET A 53 5.11 8.62 -24.24
CA MET A 53 3.88 8.99 -23.51
C MET A 53 2.84 9.64 -24.42
N LEU A 54 3.27 10.48 -25.37
CA LEU A 54 2.38 11.11 -26.34
C LEU A 54 1.76 10.07 -27.30
N VAL A 55 2.54 9.11 -27.78
CA VAL A 55 2.03 8.04 -28.66
C VAL A 55 1.04 7.13 -27.92
N ILE A 56 1.33 6.76 -26.66
CA ILE A 56 0.41 5.97 -25.82
C ILE A 56 -0.88 6.74 -25.53
N GLY A 57 -0.79 8.04 -25.25
CA GLY A 57 -1.98 8.88 -25.03
C GLY A 57 -2.90 8.94 -26.26
N ILE A 58 -2.34 9.04 -27.46
CA ILE A 58 -3.11 9.09 -28.71
C ILE A 58 -3.78 7.73 -29.00
N THR A 59 -3.11 6.60 -28.78
CA THR A 59 -3.69 5.27 -29.03
C THR A 59 -4.84 4.95 -28.09
N ILE A 60 -4.75 5.32 -26.81
CA ILE A 60 -5.86 5.16 -25.84
C ILE A 60 -7.03 6.09 -26.19
N GLY A 61 -6.75 7.33 -26.60
CA GLY A 61 -7.77 8.32 -26.96
C GLY A 61 -8.63 7.96 -28.17
N ALA A 62 -8.06 7.28 -29.18
CA ALA A 62 -8.82 6.81 -30.35
C ALA A 62 -9.44 5.41 -30.16
N GLY A 63 -8.79 4.53 -29.38
CA GLY A 63 -9.26 3.16 -29.14
C GLY A 63 -10.37 3.02 -28.10
N GLY A 64 -10.55 4.02 -27.22
CA GLY A 64 -11.58 4.00 -26.17
C GLY A 64 -13.02 4.16 -26.66
N SER A 65 -13.23 4.65 -27.87
CA SER A 65 -14.58 4.92 -28.42
C SER A 65 -15.40 3.66 -28.72
N PHE A 66 -14.78 2.48 -28.74
CA PHE A 66 -15.49 1.23 -29.05
C PHE A 66 -16.01 0.48 -27.81
N PHE A 67 -15.61 0.86 -26.59
CA PHE A 67 -16.04 0.14 -25.37
C PHE A 67 -17.30 0.71 -24.70
N SER A 68 -17.91 1.77 -25.23
CA SER A 68 -19.12 2.39 -24.66
C SER A 68 -20.44 1.85 -25.21
N LEU A 69 -20.44 0.79 -26.01
CA LEU A 69 -21.67 0.16 -26.54
C LEU A 69 -21.89 -1.26 -25.98
N GLN A 70 -21.89 -1.39 -24.65
CA GLN A 70 -22.46 -2.57 -24.02
C GLN A 70 -23.36 -2.19 -22.84
N THR A 71 -24.47 -1.52 -23.14
CA THR A 71 -25.69 -1.67 -22.35
C THR A 71 -26.20 -3.10 -22.54
N ALA A 72 -25.62 -4.04 -21.82
CA ALA A 72 -26.27 -5.32 -21.59
C ALA A 72 -27.55 -5.04 -20.79
N LEU A 73 -28.69 -5.12 -21.48
CA LEU A 73 -29.99 -5.20 -20.85
C LEU A 73 -30.03 -6.49 -20.04
N TYR A 74 -29.72 -6.42 -18.75
CA TYR A 74 -29.98 -7.49 -17.81
C TYR A 74 -31.50 -7.52 -17.55
N THR A 75 -32.25 -8.22 -18.40
CA THR A 75 -33.58 -8.69 -18.04
C THR A 75 -33.43 -9.90 -17.14
N ALA A 76 -33.66 -9.71 -15.85
CA ALA A 76 -33.76 -10.81 -14.90
C ALA A 76 -35.06 -11.58 -15.18
N THR A 77 -34.97 -12.71 -15.87
CA THR A 77 -36.07 -13.68 -15.96
C THR A 77 -36.11 -14.48 -14.65
N ILE A 78 -37.13 -14.23 -13.82
CA ILE A 78 -37.43 -15.04 -12.65
C ILE A 78 -38.14 -16.31 -13.13
N PRO A 79 -37.61 -17.53 -12.90
CA PRO A 79 -38.37 -18.75 -13.12
C PRO A 79 -39.48 -18.86 -12.06
N ASN A 80 -40.71 -18.94 -12.54
CA ASN A 80 -41.93 -19.18 -11.77
C ASN A 80 -41.89 -20.60 -11.16
N GLY A 81 -41.21 -20.75 -10.04
CA GLY A 81 -41.29 -21.91 -9.15
C GLY A 81 -42.10 -21.52 -7.92
N THR A 82 -43.34 -22.00 -7.84
CA THR A 82 -44.25 -21.85 -6.70
C THR A 82 -43.65 -22.47 -5.42
N PRO A 83 -43.39 -21.68 -4.36
CA PRO A 83 -43.16 -22.26 -3.04
C PRO A 83 -44.49 -22.74 -2.46
N LYS A 84 -44.62 -24.06 -2.34
CA LYS A 84 -45.70 -24.72 -1.57
C LYS A 84 -45.58 -24.29 -0.11
N VAL A 85 -46.48 -23.39 0.31
CA VAL A 85 -46.67 -23.01 1.71
C VAL A 85 -47.28 -24.21 2.44
N THR A 86 -46.51 -24.82 3.34
CA THR A 86 -47.04 -25.71 4.38
C THR A 86 -47.08 -24.91 5.67
N SER A 87 -48.30 -24.66 6.14
CA SER A 87 -48.64 -23.99 7.39
C SER A 87 -48.38 -24.87 8.62
N SER A 88 -47.76 -24.29 9.66
CA SER A 88 -47.87 -24.70 11.06
C SER A 88 -47.31 -23.57 11.97
N PRO A 89 -47.74 -23.43 13.23
CA PRO A 89 -48.27 -22.16 13.71
C PRO A 89 -47.28 -21.28 14.48
N ASN A 90 -47.53 -19.98 14.36
CA ASN A 90 -47.18 -18.85 15.24
C ASN A 90 -47.00 -19.23 16.73
N PRO A 91 -45.95 -18.70 17.42
CA PRO A 91 -46.19 -17.49 18.21
C PRO A 91 -45.05 -16.44 18.24
N SER A 92 -45.45 -15.18 18.12
CA SER A 92 -44.94 -13.99 18.82
C SER A 92 -43.75 -13.20 18.19
N PRO A 93 -43.79 -11.86 18.18
CA PRO A 93 -42.88 -11.02 17.41
C PRO A 93 -41.55 -10.80 18.15
N GLN A 94 -40.46 -11.31 17.58
CA GLN A 94 -39.11 -10.93 18.00
C GLN A 94 -38.61 -9.80 17.11
N ILE A 95 -38.56 -8.60 17.68
CA ILE A 95 -37.85 -7.44 17.15
C ILE A 95 -36.37 -7.83 17.08
N ILE A 96 -35.86 -8.13 15.89
CA ILE A 96 -34.43 -8.37 15.67
C ILE A 96 -33.74 -7.01 15.65
N THR A 97 -33.34 -6.53 16.83
CA THR A 97 -32.31 -5.50 16.94
C THR A 97 -30.99 -6.15 16.50
N THR A 98 -30.60 -5.94 15.24
CA THR A 98 -29.28 -6.31 14.74
C THR A 98 -28.23 -5.35 15.29
N THR A 99 -27.86 -5.54 16.56
CA THR A 99 -26.67 -4.93 17.14
C THR A 99 -25.46 -5.39 16.32
N PRO A 100 -24.59 -4.50 15.81
CA PRO A 100 -23.39 -4.89 15.08
C PRO A 100 -22.51 -5.74 16.01
N LYS A 101 -22.50 -7.06 15.78
CA LYS A 101 -21.72 -8.00 16.59
C LYS A 101 -20.25 -7.78 16.28
N LYS A 102 -19.56 -7.06 17.18
CA LYS A 102 -18.10 -6.86 17.14
C LYS A 102 -17.41 -8.22 16.91
N PRO A 103 -16.52 -8.34 15.92
CA PRO A 103 -15.81 -9.59 15.66
C PRO A 103 -15.09 -10.07 16.92
N PRO A 104 -15.11 -11.37 17.24
CA PRO A 104 -14.33 -11.90 18.36
C PRO A 104 -12.84 -11.62 18.13
N ILE A 105 -12.09 -11.32 19.20
CA ILE A 105 -10.64 -11.05 19.13
C ILE A 105 -9.91 -12.37 19.38
N LEU A 106 -8.95 -12.70 18.53
CA LEU A 106 -8.14 -13.93 18.61
C LEU A 106 -6.83 -13.73 19.37
N ALA A 107 -6.17 -12.61 19.12
CA ALA A 107 -4.84 -12.32 19.63
C ALA A 107 -4.55 -10.82 19.62
N THR A 108 -3.45 -10.43 20.25
CA THR A 108 -2.86 -9.10 20.14
C THR A 108 -1.50 -9.17 19.45
N TYR A 109 -1.14 -8.14 18.71
CA TYR A 109 0.13 -8.02 18.00
C TYR A 109 0.86 -6.73 18.37
N ASN A 110 2.15 -6.82 18.67
CA ASN A 110 2.98 -5.64 18.93
C ASN A 110 3.68 -5.24 17.64
N VAL A 111 3.38 -4.04 17.14
CA VAL A 111 3.96 -3.48 15.91
C VAL A 111 5.47 -3.35 16.05
N LYS A 112 6.21 -3.86 15.05
CA LYS A 112 7.67 -3.74 14.96
C LYS A 112 8.06 -2.68 13.94
N SER A 113 9.32 -2.26 13.99
CA SER A 113 9.87 -1.33 13.00
C SER A 113 9.76 -1.91 11.59
N GLY A 114 9.18 -1.12 10.68
CA GLY A 114 8.98 -1.51 9.27
C GLY A 114 7.72 -2.32 8.99
N ASP A 115 6.89 -2.63 9.99
CA ASP A 115 5.61 -3.28 9.72
C ASP A 115 4.62 -2.34 9.01
N THR A 116 3.79 -2.94 8.16
CA THR A 116 2.63 -2.31 7.52
C THR A 116 1.37 -3.09 7.87
N LEU A 117 0.21 -2.45 7.85
CA LEU A 117 -1.07 -3.14 8.11
C LEU A 117 -1.30 -4.30 7.14
N SER A 118 -0.95 -4.13 5.86
CA SER A 118 -1.00 -5.19 4.85
C SER A 118 -0.01 -6.32 5.13
N GLY A 119 1.22 -6.02 5.54
CA GLY A 119 2.21 -7.05 5.90
C GLY A 119 1.83 -7.82 7.16
N ILE A 120 1.22 -7.16 8.15
CA ILE A 120 0.66 -7.83 9.34
C ILE A 120 -0.52 -8.71 8.95
N ALA A 121 -1.41 -8.23 8.09
CA ALA A 121 -2.56 -9.00 7.60
C ALA A 121 -2.13 -10.22 6.76
N GLU A 122 -1.09 -10.10 5.95
CA GLU A 122 -0.55 -11.25 5.22
C GLU A 122 -0.01 -12.33 6.18
N LYS A 123 0.70 -11.92 7.24
CA LYS A 123 1.23 -12.82 8.27
C LYS A 123 0.12 -13.49 9.10
N LEU A 124 -0.94 -12.75 9.46
CA LEU A 124 -1.91 -13.18 10.47
C LEU A 124 -3.31 -13.49 9.93
N CYS A 125 -3.71 -12.87 8.82
CA CYS A 125 -5.06 -12.90 8.25
C CYS A 125 -5.12 -13.56 6.86
N SER A 126 -4.08 -14.29 6.45
CA SER A 126 -3.93 -14.98 5.14
C SER A 126 -3.70 -14.09 3.91
N LYS A 127 -4.29 -12.89 3.82
CA LYS A 127 -4.09 -11.99 2.68
C LYS A 127 -3.67 -10.59 3.12
N PRO A 128 -2.85 -9.90 2.31
CA PRO A 128 -2.51 -8.51 2.59
C PRO A 128 -3.75 -7.61 2.57
N THR A 129 -4.79 -7.94 1.78
CA THR A 129 -6.06 -7.19 1.66
C THR A 129 -7.03 -7.41 2.81
N ASP A 130 -6.65 -8.15 3.86
CA ASP A 130 -7.50 -8.39 5.02
C ASP A 130 -7.17 -7.43 6.18
N TRP A 131 -6.29 -6.45 5.92
CA TRP A 131 -5.91 -5.40 6.86
C TRP A 131 -7.11 -4.58 7.36
N GLN A 132 -8.16 -4.47 6.54
CA GLN A 132 -9.41 -3.78 6.88
C GLN A 132 -10.10 -4.44 8.08
N LEU A 133 -9.96 -5.76 8.23
CA LEU A 133 -10.49 -6.50 9.38
C LEU A 133 -9.77 -6.09 10.67
N ILE A 134 -8.45 -5.85 10.59
CA ILE A 134 -7.65 -5.35 11.70
C ILE A 134 -8.11 -3.93 12.06
N VAL A 135 -8.28 -3.04 11.09
CA VAL A 135 -8.76 -1.66 11.36
C VAL A 135 -10.17 -1.65 11.94
N ALA A 136 -11.06 -2.54 11.50
CA ALA A 136 -12.42 -2.64 12.01
C ALA A 136 -12.48 -2.91 13.53
N VAL A 137 -11.48 -3.58 14.11
CA VAL A 137 -11.42 -3.87 15.56
C VAL A 137 -10.49 -2.93 16.35
N ASN A 138 -9.77 -2.04 15.67
CA ASN A 138 -8.87 -1.01 16.22
C ASN A 138 -9.30 0.38 15.72
N PRO A 139 -10.38 0.97 16.27
CA PRO A 139 -10.93 2.22 15.77
C PRO A 139 -9.95 3.41 15.83
N GLU A 140 -8.94 3.35 16.70
CA GLU A 140 -7.85 4.34 16.79
C GLU A 140 -6.97 4.43 15.53
N LEU A 141 -7.03 3.42 14.66
CA LEU A 141 -6.32 3.42 13.38
C LEU A 141 -7.08 4.13 12.26
N GLN A 142 -8.37 4.40 12.44
CA GLN A 142 -9.18 5.07 11.42
C GLN A 142 -8.57 6.44 11.09
N LYS A 143 -8.43 6.75 9.80
CA LYS A 143 -7.80 7.95 9.23
C LYS A 143 -6.27 8.00 9.34
N ARG A 144 -5.63 6.97 9.89
CA ARG A 144 -4.17 6.86 10.00
C ARG A 144 -3.68 5.44 9.73
N GLU A 145 -4.36 4.74 8.81
CA GLU A 145 -4.11 3.35 8.45
C GLU A 145 -2.66 3.12 7.98
N ASN A 146 -2.06 4.15 7.37
CA ASN A 146 -0.68 4.12 6.88
C ASN A 146 0.36 4.55 7.93
N LYS A 147 -0.05 4.82 9.18
CA LYS A 147 0.85 5.30 10.25
C LYS A 147 0.68 4.49 11.54
N LEU A 148 1.49 3.46 11.66
CA LEU A 148 1.62 2.64 12.86
C LEU A 148 2.78 3.14 13.73
N ASP A 149 2.58 3.10 15.05
CA ASP A 149 3.62 3.43 16.01
C ASP A 149 4.33 2.16 16.50
N ILE A 150 5.64 2.20 16.67
CA ILE A 150 6.42 1.04 17.14
C ILE A 150 5.97 0.67 18.56
N ASN A 151 5.86 -0.63 18.85
CA ASN A 151 5.32 -1.22 20.08
C ASN A 151 3.83 -0.92 20.34
N GLN A 152 3.11 -0.34 19.37
CA GLN A 152 1.66 -0.25 19.44
C GLN A 152 1.04 -1.66 19.47
N VAL A 153 0.09 -1.88 20.38
CA VAL A 153 -0.62 -3.16 20.52
C VAL A 153 -1.88 -3.13 19.67
N LEU A 154 -1.96 -3.98 18.66
CA LEU A 154 -3.12 -4.14 17.78
C LEU A 154 -3.95 -5.36 18.17
N LYS A 155 -5.27 -5.22 18.20
CA LYS A 155 -6.21 -6.34 18.33
C LYS A 155 -6.35 -7.04 16.98
N ILE A 156 -6.26 -8.36 16.97
CA ILE A 156 -6.39 -9.17 15.76
C ILE A 156 -7.71 -9.95 15.85
N PRO A 157 -8.64 -9.79 14.89
CA PRO A 157 -9.93 -10.47 14.92
C PRO A 157 -9.77 -11.97 14.64
N SER A 158 -10.68 -12.80 15.15
CA SER A 158 -10.67 -14.26 14.93
C SER A 158 -11.07 -14.70 13.53
N SER A 159 -11.55 -13.77 12.71
CA SER A 159 -11.67 -13.98 11.26
C SER A 159 -10.29 -14.09 10.59
N CYS A 160 -9.24 -13.56 11.21
CA CYS A 160 -7.86 -13.79 10.80
C CYS A 160 -7.42 -15.20 11.21
N LYS A 161 -7.84 -16.19 10.42
CA LYS A 161 -7.25 -17.53 10.48
C LYS A 161 -5.95 -17.47 9.69
N GLY A 162 -4.85 -17.20 10.37
CA GLY A 162 -3.51 -17.35 9.79
C GLY A 162 -3.28 -18.80 9.38
N LYS A 163 -2.42 -19.03 8.38
CA LYS A 163 -1.80 -20.34 8.20
C LYS A 163 -1.05 -20.63 9.50
N THR A 164 -1.53 -21.59 10.29
CA THR A 164 -0.77 -22.13 11.40
C THR A 164 0.60 -22.58 10.84
N PRO A 165 1.73 -22.19 11.46
CA PRO A 165 3.03 -22.75 11.09
C PRO A 165 3.04 -24.27 11.25
#